data_AF-A0AAW9IYV8-F1
#
_entry.id   AF-A0AAW9IYV8-F1
#
_cell.length_a   1.000
_cell.length_b   1.000
_cell.length_c   1.000
_cell.angle_alpha   90.00
_cell.angle_beta   90.00
_cell.angle_gamma   90.00
#
_symmetry.space_group_name_H-M   'P 1'
#
loop_
_entity.id
_entity.type
_entity.pdbx_description
1 polymer ?
#
loop_
_entity_poly.entity_id
_entity_poly.type
_entity_poly.pdbx_seq_one_letter_code
_entity_poly.pdbx_strand_id
1 'polypeptide(L)'
;MFYISGSWDIAQMVDAGINLGVAEVPSIGGKPYKSFLGVQTGFVTAKSSKKEAAWKLMEYLSKNMAEDYFKAGKRIPVRQSVIDSGLTAEDPYFQGFLDQSKNAVPMPNIIEMQAVWGSTGSISRVIKG
;
A
#
# COMPACT_ATOMS: atom_id res chain seq x y z
N MET A 1 -21.75 1.92 -5.49
CA MET A 1 -20.71 1.71 -6.52
C MET A 1 -19.51 1.09 -5.83
N PHE A 2 -18.84 0.12 -6.46
CA PHE A 2 -17.62 -0.49 -5.92
C PHE A 2 -16.41 -0.02 -6.72
N TYR A 3 -15.31 0.22 -6.02
CA TYR A 3 -14.05 0.68 -6.60
C TYR A 3 -12.90 -0.11 -5.97
N ILE A 4 -12.06 -0.74 -6.79
CA ILE A 4 -10.90 -1.50 -6.33
C ILE A 4 -9.68 -0.60 -6.44
N SER A 5 -9.14 -0.21 -5.29
CA SER A 5 -7.90 0.56 -5.20
C SER A 5 -7.20 0.29 -3.86
N GLY A 6 -6.09 1.00 -3.63
CA GLY A 6 -5.32 0.96 -2.40
C GLY A 6 -5.56 2.17 -1.50
N SER A 7 -4.90 2.16 -0.35
CA SER A 7 -5.02 3.21 0.68
C SER A 7 -4.56 4.60 0.22
N TRP A 8 -3.80 4.68 -0.88
CA TRP A 8 -3.30 5.95 -1.44
C TRP A 8 -4.40 6.90 -1.94
N ASP A 9 -5.61 6.40 -2.22
CA ASP A 9 -6.72 7.24 -2.71
C ASP A 9 -7.60 7.82 -1.59
N ILE A 10 -7.52 7.27 -0.37
CA ILE A 10 -8.46 7.60 0.71
C ILE A 10 -8.46 9.08 1.05
N ALA A 11 -7.27 9.68 1.20
CA ALA A 11 -7.16 11.10 1.55
C ALA A 11 -7.91 11.99 0.55
N GLN A 12 -7.70 11.77 -0.75
CA GLN A 12 -8.36 12.56 -1.80
C GLN A 12 -9.87 12.32 -1.85
N MET A 13 -10.33 11.10 -1.59
CA MET A 13 -11.76 10.78 -1.57
C MET A 13 -12.49 11.44 -0.39
N VAL A 14 -11.84 11.45 0.79
CA VAL A 14 -12.35 12.15 1.97
C VAL A 14 -12.41 13.65 1.72
N ASP A 15 -11.35 14.25 1.18
CA ASP A 15 -11.30 15.67 0.84
C ASP A 15 -12.37 16.07 -0.19
N ALA A 16 -12.69 15.17 -1.12
CA ALA A 16 -13.75 15.34 -2.10
C ALA A 16 -15.17 15.14 -1.53
N GLY A 17 -15.32 14.82 -0.24
CA GLY A 17 -16.61 14.61 0.41
C GLY A 17 -17.32 13.33 -0.02
N ILE A 18 -16.59 12.33 -0.54
CA ILE A 18 -17.16 11.06 -0.96
C ILE A 18 -17.54 10.26 0.29
N ASN A 19 -18.79 9.78 0.35
CA ASN A 19 -19.20 8.82 1.37
C ASN A 19 -18.69 7.42 1.01
N LEU A 20 -17.56 7.02 1.60
CA LEU A 20 -16.91 5.74 1.34
C LEU A 20 -16.80 4.86 2.58
N GLY A 21 -16.74 3.55 2.32
CA GLY A 21 -16.27 2.54 3.27
C GLY A 21 -15.22 1.66 2.60
N VAL A 22 -14.40 0.99 3.39
CA VAL A 22 -13.37 0.07 2.91
C VAL A 22 -13.64 -1.32 3.46
N ALA A 23 -13.58 -2.32 2.59
CA ALA A 23 -13.77 -3.72 2.94
C ALA A 23 -12.77 -4.58 2.16
N GLU A 24 -12.59 -5.83 2.60
CA GLU A 24 -11.85 -6.82 1.83
C GLU A 24 -12.52 -7.08 0.47
N VAL A 25 -11.72 -7.48 -0.53
CA VAL A 25 -12.26 -7.85 -1.84
C VAL A 25 -13.04 -9.16 -1.69
N PRO A 26 -14.29 -9.25 -2.19
CA PRO A 26 -15.09 -10.45 -2.10
C PRO A 26 -14.38 -11.69 -2.65
N SER A 27 -14.69 -12.86 -2.08
CA SER A 27 -14.14 -14.13 -2.56
C SER A 27 -14.50 -14.40 -4.02
N ILE A 28 -13.57 -14.98 -4.78
CA ILE A 28 -13.80 -15.40 -6.17
C ILE A 28 -13.78 -16.92 -6.21
N GLY A 29 -14.89 -17.54 -6.62
CA GLY A 29 -15.01 -19.00 -6.69
C GLY A 29 -14.82 -19.68 -5.33
N GLY A 30 -15.30 -19.05 -4.25
CA GLY A 30 -15.16 -19.55 -2.88
C GLY A 30 -13.76 -19.42 -2.27
N LYS A 31 -12.81 -18.76 -2.96
CA LYS A 31 -11.45 -18.53 -2.46
C LYS A 31 -11.24 -17.03 -2.15
N PRO A 32 -10.52 -16.70 -1.06
CA PRO A 32 -10.13 -15.32 -0.80
C PRO A 32 -9.37 -14.71 -1.97
N TYR A 33 -9.64 -13.45 -2.27
CA TYR A 33 -8.93 -12.73 -3.32
C TYR A 33 -7.48 -12.46 -2.92
N LYS A 34 -6.55 -12.82 -3.79
CA LYS A 34 -5.11 -12.59 -3.60
C LYS A 34 -4.68 -11.33 -4.35
N SER A 35 -4.63 -10.22 -3.63
CA SER A 35 -4.03 -8.97 -4.14
C SER A 35 -2.50 -9.01 -4.03
N PHE A 36 -1.82 -8.13 -4.77
CA PHE A 36 -0.41 -7.88 -4.51
C PHE A 36 -0.24 -7.04 -3.25
N LEU A 37 0.65 -7.48 -2.36
CA LEU A 37 1.15 -6.69 -1.23
C LEU A 37 2.36 -5.87 -1.70
N GLY A 38 2.17 -4.57 -1.85
CA GLY A 38 3.22 -3.62 -2.16
C GLY A 38 3.77 -2.96 -0.90
N VAL A 39 5.10 -2.88 -0.76
CA VAL A 39 5.77 -2.14 0.32
C VAL A 39 6.52 -0.97 -0.28
N GLN A 40 6.23 0.24 0.20
CA GLN A 40 6.96 1.43 -0.21
C GLN A 40 8.26 1.56 0.61
N THR A 41 9.38 1.74 -0.08
CA THR A 41 10.71 1.85 0.52
C THR A 41 11.43 3.08 0.02
N GLY A 42 12.23 3.69 0.89
CA GLY A 42 13.16 4.75 0.51
C GLY A 42 14.56 4.18 0.31
N PHE A 43 15.32 4.74 -0.62
CA PHE A 43 16.66 4.27 -0.97
C PHE A 43 17.68 5.42 -0.93
N VAL A 44 18.89 5.13 -0.49
CA VAL A 44 20.04 6.01 -0.67
C VAL A 44 20.79 5.57 -1.93
N THR A 45 20.91 6.48 -2.90
CA THR A 45 21.64 6.17 -4.14
C THR A 45 23.12 5.89 -3.87
N ALA A 46 23.65 4.86 -4.52
CA ALA A 46 25.07 4.49 -4.44
C ALA A 46 26.02 5.60 -4.96
N LYS A 47 25.50 6.58 -5.71
CA LYS A 47 26.26 7.72 -6.25
C LYS A 47 26.26 8.96 -5.34
N SER A 48 25.58 8.91 -4.19
CA SER A 48 25.51 10.06 -3.28
C SER A 48 26.91 10.44 -2.78
N SER A 49 27.21 11.73 -2.78
CA SER A 49 28.42 12.30 -2.13
C SER A 49 28.24 12.49 -0.62
N LYS A 50 27.02 12.26 -0.10
CA LYS A 50 26.65 12.42 1.33
C LYS A 50 25.96 11.17 1.87
N LYS A 51 26.54 9.99 1.67
CA LYS A 51 25.90 8.69 1.99
C LYS A 51 25.55 8.57 3.46
N GLU A 52 26.46 8.91 4.38
CA GLU A 52 26.22 8.76 5.81
C GLU A 52 25.08 9.67 6.28
N ALA A 53 25.06 10.92 5.84
CA ALA A 53 24.00 11.86 6.19
C ALA A 53 22.64 11.41 5.62
N ALA A 54 22.61 10.94 4.38
CA ALA A 54 21.41 10.41 3.76
C ALA A 54 20.88 9.17 4.49
N TRP A 55 21.75 8.26 4.90
CA TRP A 55 21.35 7.09 5.69
C TRP A 55 20.83 7.45 7.07
N LYS A 56 21.47 8.39 7.77
CA LYS A 56 20.98 8.90 9.06
C LYS A 56 19.59 9.52 8.93
N LEU A 57 19.34 10.28 7.85
CA LEU A 57 18.02 10.82 7.56
C LEU A 57 17.00 9.70 7.32
N MET A 58 17.32 8.73 6.47
CA MET A 58 16.43 7.60 6.18
C MET A 58 16.08 6.79 7.44
N GLU A 59 17.07 6.54 8.30
CA GLU A 59 16.87 5.86 9.58
C GLU A 59 15.97 6.68 10.51
N TYR A 60 16.21 7.99 10.62
CA TYR A 60 15.38 8.89 11.40
C TYR A 60 13.93 8.89 10.92
N LEU A 61 13.71 9.06 9.61
CA LEU A 61 12.37 9.07 9.03
C LEU A 61 11.65 7.75 9.27
N SER A 62 12.34 6.62 9.05
CA SER A 62 11.76 5.29 9.26
C SER A 62 11.35 5.07 10.71
N LYS A 63 12.13 5.55 11.69
CA LYS A 63 11.86 5.36 13.12
C LYS A 63 10.75 6.27 13.64
N ASN A 64 10.69 7.52 13.18
CA ASN A 64 9.88 8.55 13.83
C ASN A 64 8.64 8.97 13.06
N MET A 65 8.59 8.79 11.74
CA MET A 65 7.54 9.39 10.90
C MET A 65 6.39 8.44 10.54
N ALA A 66 6.39 7.20 11.06
CA ALA A 66 5.40 6.20 10.66
C ALA A 66 3.95 6.62 10.98
N GLU A 67 3.72 7.25 12.13
CA GLU A 67 2.41 7.80 12.49
C GLU A 67 2.04 9.02 11.63
N ASP A 68 2.99 9.93 11.39
CA ASP A 68 2.75 11.12 10.58
C ASP A 68 2.40 10.77 9.13
N TYR A 69 3.08 9.76 8.56
CA TYR A 69 2.74 9.23 7.25
C TYR A 69 1.35 8.61 7.21
N PHE A 70 0.93 7.93 8.27
CA PHE A 70 -0.44 7.41 8.39
C PHE A 70 -1.46 8.55 8.46
N LYS A 71 -1.25 9.54 9.32
CA LYS A 71 -2.15 10.68 9.50
C LYS A 71 -2.31 11.50 8.21
N ALA A 72 -1.21 11.74 7.51
CA ALA A 72 -1.20 12.57 6.30
C ALA A 72 -1.76 11.86 5.07
N GLY A 73 -1.43 10.58 4.87
CA GLY A 73 -1.72 9.88 3.60
C GLY A 73 -2.60 8.65 3.73
N LYS A 74 -3.03 8.29 4.95
CA LYS A 74 -3.79 7.06 5.25
C LYS A 74 -3.12 5.77 4.79
N ARG A 75 -1.80 5.81 4.53
CA ARG A 75 -1.02 4.65 4.09
C ARG A 75 -0.81 3.68 5.24
N ILE A 76 -1.08 2.41 4.99
CA ILE A 76 -0.94 1.33 5.97
C ILE A 76 0.50 1.32 6.54
N PRO A 77 0.68 1.50 7.87
CA PRO A 77 1.98 1.41 8.50
C PRO A 77 2.51 -0.02 8.44
N VAL A 78 3.82 -0.18 8.25
CA VAL A 78 4.49 -1.49 8.32
C VAL A 78 4.97 -1.84 9.73
N ARG A 79 5.00 -0.86 10.64
CA ARG A 79 5.47 -1.06 12.03
C ARG A 79 4.33 -1.54 12.90
N GLN A 80 4.49 -2.72 13.49
CA GLN A 80 3.51 -3.32 14.39
C GLN A 80 3.18 -2.40 15.57
N SER A 81 4.17 -1.70 16.14
CA SER A 81 3.94 -0.75 17.24
C SER A 81 2.97 0.38 16.89
N VAL A 82 2.92 0.80 15.61
CA VAL A 82 1.99 1.84 15.16
C VAL A 82 0.60 1.24 14.93
N ILE A 83 0.53 0.03 14.39
CA ILE A 83 -0.73 -0.73 14.23
C ILE A 83 -1.37 -0.99 15.60
N ASP A 84 -0.55 -1.29 16.62
CA ASP A 84 -1.03 -1.62 17.97
C ASP A 84 -1.26 -0.37 18.85
N SER A 85 -0.84 0.82 18.39
CA SER A 85 -0.90 2.07 19.17
C SER A 85 -2.32 2.61 19.41
N GLY A 86 -3.34 2.02 18.79
CA GLY A 86 -4.72 2.52 18.77
C GLY A 86 -4.98 3.55 17.66
N LEU A 87 -3.95 4.22 17.13
CA LEU A 87 -4.09 5.20 16.05
C LEU A 87 -4.82 4.63 14.82
N THR A 88 -4.54 3.38 14.48
CA THR A 88 -5.16 2.73 13.32
C THR A 88 -6.55 2.18 13.63
N ALA A 89 -6.91 1.97 14.90
CA ALA A 89 -8.23 1.50 15.32
C ALA A 89 -9.29 2.60 15.23
N GLU A 90 -8.88 3.86 15.37
CA GLU A 90 -9.75 5.04 15.20
C GLU A 90 -10.03 5.36 13.73
N ASP A 91 -9.27 4.79 12.79
CA ASP A 91 -9.43 5.05 11.37
C ASP A 91 -10.47 4.10 10.75
N PRO A 92 -11.62 4.62 10.26
CA PRO A 92 -12.70 3.77 9.73
C PRO A 92 -12.34 3.05 8.43
N TYR A 93 -11.23 3.41 7.78
CA TYR A 93 -10.81 2.84 6.50
C TYR A 93 -9.71 1.79 6.66
N PHE A 94 -8.99 1.80 7.79
CA PHE A 94 -7.80 0.97 7.98
C PHE A 94 -8.11 -0.52 8.01
N GLN A 95 -9.17 -0.92 8.72
CA GLN A 95 -9.47 -2.32 8.99
C GLN A 95 -9.68 -3.14 7.70
N GLY A 96 -10.43 -2.60 6.72
CA GLY A 96 -10.68 -3.29 5.45
C GLY A 96 -9.39 -3.55 4.65
N PHE A 97 -8.43 -2.61 4.69
CA PHE A 97 -7.13 -2.84 4.07
C PHE A 97 -6.28 -3.85 4.84
N LEU A 98 -6.30 -3.79 6.18
CA LEU A 98 -5.58 -4.75 7.01
C LEU A 98 -6.09 -6.18 6.76
N ASP A 99 -7.41 -6.35 6.67
CA ASP A 99 -8.03 -7.66 6.39
C ASP A 99 -7.66 -8.19 5.00
N GLN A 100 -7.73 -7.35 3.98
CA GLN A 100 -7.27 -7.73 2.64
C GLN A 100 -5.77 -8.06 2.61
N SER A 101 -4.94 -7.37 3.40
CA SER A 101 -3.49 -7.58 3.44
C SER A 101 -3.10 -8.98 3.94
N LYS A 102 -3.92 -9.60 4.80
CA LYS A 102 -3.69 -10.97 5.31
C LYS A 102 -3.77 -12.02 4.21
N ASN A 103 -4.52 -11.73 3.14
CA ASN A 103 -4.67 -12.59 1.97
C ASN A 103 -3.76 -12.19 0.80
N ALA A 104 -3.02 -11.09 0.94
CA ALA A 104 -2.19 -10.54 -0.12
C ALA A 104 -0.87 -11.31 -0.25
N VAL A 105 -0.33 -11.32 -1.47
CA VAL A 105 0.97 -11.96 -1.76
C VAL A 105 2.02 -10.89 -2.05
N PRO A 106 3.21 -10.93 -1.41
CA PRO A 106 4.28 -10.00 -1.73
C PRO A 106 4.59 -9.99 -3.22
N MET A 107 4.66 -8.79 -3.79
CA MET A 107 5.06 -8.65 -5.19
C MET A 107 6.49 -9.17 -5.38
N PRO A 108 6.78 -10.01 -6.40
CA PRO A 108 8.14 -10.43 -6.70
C PRO A 108 9.07 -9.23 -6.92
N ASN A 109 10.21 -9.22 -6.25
CA ASN A 109 11.20 -8.13 -6.33
C ASN A 109 12.36 -8.43 -7.30
N ILE A 110 12.22 -9.47 -8.14
CA ILE A 110 13.17 -9.84 -9.18
C ILE A 110 12.98 -8.97 -10.42
N ILE A 111 14.04 -8.83 -11.23
CA ILE A 111 14.05 -7.92 -12.39
C ILE A 111 13.02 -8.33 -13.47
N GLU A 112 12.75 -9.63 -13.58
CA GLU A 112 11.81 -10.22 -14.52
C GLU A 112 10.37 -9.73 -14.30
N MET A 113 10.04 -9.23 -13.11
CA MET A 113 8.71 -8.67 -12.82
C MET A 113 8.38 -7.47 -13.73
N GLN A 114 9.38 -6.76 -14.25
CA GLN A 114 9.17 -5.66 -15.22
C GLN A 114 8.51 -6.15 -16.53
N ALA A 115 8.89 -7.33 -17.01
CA ALA A 115 8.31 -7.93 -18.22
C ALA A 115 6.85 -8.34 -18.01
N VAL A 116 6.50 -8.76 -16.79
CA VAL A 116 5.12 -9.10 -16.42
C VAL A 116 4.21 -7.88 -16.59
N TRP A 117 4.60 -6.71 -16.07
CA TRP A 117 3.79 -5.49 -16.24
C TRP A 117 3.60 -5.08 -17.70
N GLY A 118 4.66 -5.16 -18.51
CA GLY A 118 4.56 -4.90 -19.95
C GLY A 118 3.54 -5.80 -20.66
N SER A 119 3.48 -7.08 -20.28
CA SER A 119 2.55 -8.04 -20.88
C SER A 119 1.10 -7.91 -20.39
N THR A 120 0.87 -7.42 -19.16
CA THR A 120 -0.48 -7.21 -18.61
C THR A 120 -1.35 -6.25 -19.41
N GLY A 121 -0.76 -5.36 -20.24
CA GLY A 121 -1.52 -4.54 -21.18
C GLY A 121 -2.38 -5.36 -22.16
N SER A 122 -2.00 -6.62 -22.40
CA SER A 122 -2.75 -7.56 -23.25
C SER A 122 -4.06 -8.05 -22.63
N ILE A 123 -4.23 -7.95 -21.30
CA ILE A 123 -5.48 -8.31 -20.60
C ILE A 123 -6.66 -7.51 -21.18
N SER A 124 -6.41 -6.26 -21.58
CA SER A 124 -7.42 -5.42 -22.23
C SER A 124 -8.00 -6.02 -23.52
N ARG A 125 -7.23 -6.85 -24.24
CA ARG A 125 -7.72 -7.55 -25.43
C ARG A 125 -8.70 -8.64 -25.04
N VAL A 126 -8.38 -9.45 -24.03
CA VAL A 126 -9.28 -10.51 -23.52
C VAL A 126 -10.60 -9.93 -23.02
N ILE A 127 -10.55 -8.78 -22.32
CA ILE A 127 -11.76 -8.13 -21.78
C ILE A 127 -12.68 -7.60 -22.89
N LYS A 128 -12.11 -7.16 -24.01
CA LYS A 128 -12.87 -6.56 -25.12
C LYS A 128 -13.46 -7.59 -26.08
N GLY A 129 -13.04 -8.85 -26.00
CA GLY A 129 -13.32 -9.90 -26.99
C GLY A 129 -12.51 -9.70 -28.27
#